data_AF-A0A7X9E5T7-F1
#
_entry.id   AF-A0A7X9E5T7-F1
#
_cell.length_a   1.000
_cell.length_b   1.000
_cell.length_c   1.000
_cell.angle_alpha   90.00
_cell.angle_beta   90.00
_cell.angle_gamma   90.00
#
_symmetry.space_group_name_H-M   'P 1'
#
loop_
_entity.id
_entity.type
_entity.pdbx_description
1 polymer ?
#
loop_
_entity_poly.entity_id
_entity_poly.type
_entity_poly.pdbx_seq_one_letter_code
_entity_poly.pdbx_strand_id
1 'polypeptide(L)'
;MCLITEQKEPIITKRGMTVYKVVERIGDDIISPCIHFMWRQGVLEKTRISKRIAEPRRVNYADVIAQDYYDSKLSSRNYLEISTGFHFAFKQDRLACCWGLRFYLIIMKFRIPKGSEIYKDATGLGVTNQIMML
;
A
#
# COMPACT_ATOMS: atom_id res chain seq x y z
N MET A 1 -3.67 4.15 6.27
CA MET A 1 -2.30 3.58 6.33
C MET A 1 -1.48 4.30 5.28
N CYS A 2 -0.40 4.98 5.67
CA CYS A 2 0.50 5.69 4.75
C CYS A 2 1.73 4.81 4.48
N LEU A 3 2.40 5.00 3.34
CA LEU A 3 3.68 4.36 3.05
C LEU A 3 4.78 5.32 3.44
N ILE A 4 5.70 4.87 4.29
CA ILE A 4 6.93 5.60 4.61
C ILE A 4 8.06 4.98 3.80
N THR A 5 8.78 5.78 3.02
CA THR A 5 9.85 5.28 2.16
C THR A 5 11.00 6.28 2.02
N GLU A 6 12.21 5.75 1.82
CA GLU A 6 13.38 6.54 1.40
C GLU A 6 13.33 6.89 -0.09
N GLN A 7 12.48 6.22 -0.87
CA GLN A 7 12.36 6.39 -2.32
C GLN A 7 11.82 7.80 -2.66
N LYS A 8 12.63 8.60 -3.36
CA LYS A 8 12.30 10.01 -3.68
C LYS A 8 11.41 10.20 -4.89
N GLU A 9 11.61 9.36 -5.90
CA GLU A 9 10.92 9.42 -7.18
C GLU A 9 10.25 8.08 -7.48
N PRO A 10 9.10 8.07 -8.18
CA PRO A 10 8.39 6.83 -8.45
C PRO A 10 9.18 5.95 -9.42
N ILE A 11 9.09 4.65 -9.24
CA ILE A 11 9.53 3.67 -10.23
C ILE A 11 8.42 3.55 -11.26
N ILE A 12 8.75 3.73 -12.54
CA ILE A 12 7.83 3.46 -13.65
C ILE A 12 7.94 1.98 -14.03
N THR A 13 6.82 1.26 -13.93
CA THR A 13 6.78 -0.18 -14.23
C THR A 13 7.03 -0.45 -15.71
N LYS A 14 8.03 -1.30 -16.01
CA LYS A 14 8.35 -1.70 -17.40
C LYS A 14 7.47 -2.82 -17.93
N ARG A 15 6.87 -3.60 -17.03
CA ARG A 15 5.94 -4.69 -17.29
C ARG A 15 4.88 -4.67 -16.21
N GLY A 16 3.70 -5.19 -16.49
CA GLY A 16 2.71 -5.29 -15.42
C GLY A 16 3.18 -6.25 -14.32
N MET A 17 2.71 -6.02 -13.10
CA MET A 17 3.08 -6.77 -11.90
C MET A 17 1.83 -7.31 -11.19
N THR A 18 1.92 -8.51 -10.63
CA THR A 18 0.90 -9.04 -9.72
C THR A 18 1.23 -8.60 -8.32
N VAL A 19 0.24 -8.07 -7.62
CA VAL A 19 0.35 -7.59 -6.23
C VAL A 19 -0.86 -8.05 -5.44
N TYR A 20 -0.80 -7.85 -4.13
CA TYR A 20 -1.83 -8.31 -3.20
C TYR A 20 -2.39 -7.13 -2.40
N LYS A 21 -3.68 -7.19 -2.12
CA LYS A 21 -4.35 -6.20 -1.28
C LYS A 21 -5.34 -6.88 -0.34
N VAL A 22 -5.45 -6.36 0.88
CA VAL A 22 -6.56 -6.70 1.79
C VAL A 22 -7.79 -5.95 1.32
N VAL A 23 -8.87 -6.70 1.15
CA VAL A 23 -10.20 -6.20 0.83
C VAL A 23 -11.21 -6.79 1.79
N GLU A 24 -12.37 -6.17 1.89
CA GLU A 24 -13.50 -6.66 2.66
C GLU A 24 -14.58 -7.14 1.69
N ARG A 25 -15.20 -8.28 2.00
CA ARG A 25 -16.33 -8.82 1.23
C ARG A 25 -17.63 -8.56 1.98
N ILE A 26 -18.54 -7.82 1.37
CA ILE A 26 -19.90 -7.57 1.88
C ILE A 26 -20.89 -8.09 0.84
N GLY A 27 -21.46 -9.27 1.07
CA GLY A 27 -22.25 -9.97 0.06
C GLY A 27 -21.41 -10.31 -1.17
N ASP A 28 -21.81 -9.77 -2.32
CA ASP A 28 -21.08 -9.90 -3.59
C ASP A 28 -20.11 -8.75 -3.87
N ASP A 29 -20.15 -7.68 -3.07
CA ASP A 29 -19.29 -6.53 -3.23
C ASP A 29 -17.93 -6.74 -2.58
N ILE A 30 -16.88 -6.31 -3.29
CA ILE A 30 -15.51 -6.27 -2.80
C ILE A 30 -15.15 -4.81 -2.53
N ILE A 31 -14.92 -4.45 -1.27
CA ILE A 31 -14.64 -3.07 -0.88
C ILE A 31 -13.26 -2.93 -0.25
N SER A 32 -12.71 -1.73 -0.28
CA SER A 32 -11.49 -1.42 0.45
C SER A 32 -11.80 -1.21 1.95
N PRO A 33 -11.06 -1.84 2.88
CA PRO A 33 -11.34 -1.77 4.31
C PRO A 33 -11.00 -0.40 4.93
N CYS A 34 -10.21 0.41 4.24
CA CYS A 34 -9.71 1.69 4.75
C CYS A 34 -10.34 2.91 4.09
N ILE A 35 -10.95 2.72 2.93
CA ILE A 35 -11.58 3.78 2.13
C ILE A 35 -12.85 3.14 1.57
N HIS A 36 -14.02 3.75 1.77
CA HIS A 36 -15.31 3.24 1.27
C HIS A 36 -15.35 3.28 -0.28
N PHE A 37 -14.58 2.40 -0.90
CA PHE A 37 -14.33 2.30 -2.32
C PHE A 37 -14.60 0.87 -2.74
N MET A 38 -15.39 0.68 -3.79
CA MET A 38 -15.80 -0.62 -4.30
C MET A 38 -14.96 -1.01 -5.51
N TRP A 39 -14.35 -2.20 -5.44
CA TRP A 39 -13.56 -2.78 -6.52
C TRP A 39 -14.46 -3.46 -7.55
N ARG A 40 -14.14 -3.25 -8.82
CA ARG A 40 -14.79 -3.94 -9.94
C ARG A 40 -13.75 -4.78 -10.68
N GLN A 41 -14.10 -6.03 -10.96
CA GLN A 41 -13.20 -6.96 -11.63
C GLN A 41 -12.88 -6.46 -13.05
N GLY A 42 -11.60 -6.50 -13.44
CA GLY A 42 -11.16 -6.07 -14.77
C GLY A 42 -11.22 -4.56 -15.04
N VAL A 43 -11.63 -3.74 -14.06
CA VAL A 43 -11.64 -2.28 -14.20
C VAL A 43 -10.30 -1.72 -13.75
N LEU A 44 -9.68 -0.92 -14.62
CA LEU A 44 -8.45 -0.22 -14.30
C LEU A 44 -8.77 1.05 -13.51
N GLU A 45 -8.46 1.01 -12.23
CA GLU A 45 -8.61 2.15 -11.34
C GLU A 45 -7.37 3.03 -11.39
N LYS A 46 -7.58 4.35 -11.34
CA LYS A 46 -6.52 5.36 -11.41
C LYS A 46 -6.68 6.38 -10.29
N THR A 47 -5.56 6.87 -9.77
CA THR A 47 -5.53 7.89 -8.72
C THR A 47 -4.27 8.74 -8.84
N ARG A 48 -4.19 9.81 -8.06
CA ARG A 48 -2.99 10.65 -7.94
C ARG A 48 -2.25 10.32 -6.66
N ILE A 49 -0.93 10.19 -6.76
CA ILE A 49 -0.06 10.02 -5.60
C ILE A 49 0.34 11.41 -5.10
N SER A 50 0.05 11.69 -3.84
CA SER A 50 0.54 12.87 -3.12
C SER A 50 1.66 12.45 -2.18
N LYS A 51 2.74 13.22 -2.20
CA LYS A 51 3.92 13.04 -1.36
C LYS A 51 4.07 14.22 -0.42
N ARG A 52 4.39 13.95 0.84
CA ARG A 52 4.88 14.95 1.78
C ARG A 52 6.17 14.49 2.43
N ILE A 53 7.01 15.43 2.83
CA ILE A 53 8.17 15.12 3.66
C ILE A 53 7.61 14.61 5.00
N ALA A 54 8.07 13.43 5.42
CA ALA A 54 7.66 12.88 6.71
C ALA A 54 8.28 13.74 7.80
N GLU A 55 7.44 14.48 8.52
CA GLU A 55 7.86 15.10 9.78
C GLU A 55 7.99 14.01 10.86
N PRO A 56 8.92 14.14 11.80
CA PRO A 56 8.98 13.26 12.97
C PRO A 56 7.71 13.45 13.80
N ARG A 57 6.66 12.68 13.48
CA ARG A 57 5.43 12.63 14.28
C ARG A 57 5.67 11.76 15.49
N ARG A 58 5.14 12.17 16.64
CA ARG A 58 4.93 11.27 17.78
C ARG A 58 3.94 10.19 17.35
N VAL A 59 4.52 9.08 16.88
CA VAL A 59 4.04 7.70 16.81
C VAL A 59 2.56 7.53 17.15
N ASN A 60 1.73 7.24 16.15
CA ASN A 60 0.35 6.79 16.35
C ASN A 60 0.33 5.26 16.30
N TYR A 61 -0.60 4.60 17.01
CA TYR A 61 -0.65 3.15 17.29
C TYR A 61 -0.33 2.15 16.14
N ALA A 62 -0.45 2.55 14.87
CA ALA A 62 -0.01 1.76 13.71
C ALA A 62 1.52 1.69 13.53
N ASP A 63 2.26 2.60 14.17
CA ASP A 63 3.71 2.70 14.19
C ASP A 63 4.34 1.72 15.19
N VAL A 64 3.58 1.08 16.08
CA VAL A 64 4.13 0.12 17.08
C VAL A 64 4.70 -1.14 16.40
N ILE A 65 4.15 -1.56 15.27
CA ILE A 65 4.69 -2.68 14.45
C ILE A 65 5.92 -2.24 13.63
N ALA A 66 6.10 -0.93 13.51
CA ALA A 66 7.15 -0.28 12.76
C ALA A 66 8.29 0.23 13.68
N GLN A 67 8.02 0.37 14.98
CA GLN A 67 8.84 0.99 16.02
C GLN A 67 10.29 0.51 15.99
N ASP A 68 10.53 -0.80 15.98
CA ASP A 68 11.90 -1.37 15.97
C ASP A 68 12.66 -1.06 14.67
N TYR A 69 11.96 -0.97 13.53
CA TYR A 69 12.57 -0.65 12.24
C TYR A 69 12.84 0.84 12.07
N TYR A 70 11.98 1.70 12.65
CA TYR A 70 12.00 3.14 12.42
C TYR A 70 12.74 3.93 13.52
N ASP A 71 12.74 3.48 14.79
CA ASP A 71 13.37 4.20 15.91
C ASP A 71 14.89 4.33 15.79
N SER A 72 15.57 3.41 15.08
CA SER A 72 17.01 3.50 14.83
C SER A 72 17.41 4.30 13.59
N LYS A 73 16.46 4.65 12.69
CA LYS A 73 16.77 5.22 11.37
C LYS A 73 16.04 6.52 11.00
N LEU A 74 15.02 6.95 11.75
CA LEU A 74 14.28 8.18 11.45
C LEU A 74 15.03 9.47 11.82
N SER A 75 16.05 9.42 12.67
CA SER A 75 16.72 10.63 13.18
C SER A 75 17.70 11.30 12.20
N SER A 76 18.05 10.66 11.08
CA SER A 76 19.10 11.16 10.17
C SER A 76 18.77 11.14 8.67
N ARG A 77 17.57 10.69 8.27
CA ARG A 77 17.20 10.55 6.85
C ARG A 77 15.89 11.26 6.54
N ASN A 78 15.86 11.97 5.41
CA ASN A 78 14.63 12.52 4.86
C ASN A 78 13.78 11.36 4.35
N TYR A 79 12.67 11.01 5.00
CA TYR A 79 11.69 10.06 4.47
C TYR A 79 10.57 10.79 3.73
N LEU A 80 9.95 10.10 2.77
CA LEU A 80 8.68 10.54 2.18
C LEU A 80 7.55 9.74 2.81
N GLU A 81 6.51 10.45 3.19
CA GLU A 81 5.21 9.86 3.48
C GLU A 81 4.33 9.97 2.24
N ILE A 82 3.84 8.83 1.78
CA ILE A 82 2.90 8.71 0.67
C ILE A 82 1.54 8.34 1.27
N SER A 83 0.63 9.31 1.29
CA SER A 83 -0.69 9.16 1.93
C SER A 83 -1.81 8.81 0.97
N THR A 84 -1.65 9.06 -0.34
CA THR A 84 -2.66 8.75 -1.35
C THR A 84 -2.11 7.79 -2.41
N GLY A 85 -2.99 6.92 -2.90
CA GLY A 85 -2.67 5.90 -3.89
C GLY A 85 -3.26 4.55 -3.51
N PHE A 86 -3.06 3.57 -4.38
CA PHE A 86 -3.47 2.20 -4.09
C PHE A 86 -2.34 1.48 -3.35
N HIS A 87 -2.52 1.28 -2.05
CA HIS A 87 -1.61 0.50 -1.22
C HIS A 87 -1.69 -0.98 -1.57
N PHE A 88 -0.55 -1.66 -1.66
CA PHE A 88 -0.44 -3.08 -1.97
C PHE A 88 0.77 -3.71 -1.27
N ALA A 89 0.85 -5.04 -1.31
CA ALA A 89 2.06 -5.80 -0.98
C ALA A 89 2.52 -6.63 -2.18
N PHE A 90 3.83 -6.81 -2.33
CA PHE A 90 4.37 -7.68 -3.39
C PHE A 90 4.17 -9.18 -3.10
N LYS A 91 4.01 -9.54 -1.83
CA LYS A 91 3.76 -10.91 -1.38
C LYS A 91 2.55 -10.96 -0.47
N GLN A 92 1.81 -12.05 -0.54
CA GLN A 92 0.56 -12.26 0.21
C GLN A 92 0.81 -12.39 1.73
N ASP A 93 1.85 -13.11 2.12
CA ASP A 93 2.28 -13.33 3.51
C ASP A 93 2.52 -12.03 4.28
N ARG A 94 3.03 -11.00 3.60
CA ARG A 94 3.26 -9.67 4.18
C ARG A 94 1.98 -9.02 4.73
N LEU A 95 0.83 -9.30 4.13
CA LEU A 95 -0.47 -8.78 4.57
C LEU A 95 -1.09 -9.63 5.68
N ALA A 96 -0.91 -10.95 5.63
CA ALA A 96 -1.45 -11.87 6.64
C ALA A 96 -0.92 -11.55 8.05
N CYS A 97 0.37 -11.19 8.16
CA CYS A 97 1.00 -10.82 9.42
C CYS A 97 0.48 -9.50 10.02
N CYS A 98 0.07 -8.54 9.18
CA CYS A 98 -0.37 -7.22 9.66
C CYS A 98 -1.87 -7.14 9.96
N TRP A 99 -2.67 -8.03 9.40
CA TRP A 99 -4.13 -7.89 9.39
C TRP A 99 -4.87 -9.04 10.06
N GLY A 100 -4.19 -9.90 10.83
CA GLY A 100 -4.76 -10.92 11.72
C GLY A 100 -6.19 -11.28 11.35
N LEU A 101 -6.34 -11.98 10.21
CA LEU A 101 -7.51 -11.88 9.33
C LEU A 101 -8.82 -12.07 10.10
N ARG A 102 -9.54 -10.96 10.33
CA ARG A 102 -10.95 -10.98 10.73
C ARG A 102 -11.76 -11.68 9.64
N PHE A 103 -12.82 -12.41 9.99
CA PHE A 103 -13.56 -13.29 9.08
C PHE A 103 -14.05 -12.65 7.75
N TYR A 104 -14.17 -11.33 7.70
CA TYR A 104 -14.64 -10.58 6.52
C TYR A 104 -13.50 -9.96 5.68
N LEU A 105 -12.25 -10.00 6.15
CA LEU A 105 -11.08 -9.52 5.43
C LEU A 105 -10.44 -10.66 4.65
N ILE A 106 -10.26 -10.45 3.34
CA ILE A 106 -9.63 -11.41 2.45
C ILE A 106 -8.47 -10.75 1.71
N ILE A 107 -7.48 -11.55 1.31
CA ILE A 107 -6.36 -11.08 0.49
C ILE A 107 -6.65 -11.49 -0.96
N MET A 108 -6.76 -10.49 -1.83
CA MET A 108 -7.01 -10.71 -3.26
C MET A 108 -5.80 -10.31 -4.11
N LYS A 109 -5.75 -10.88 -5.32
CA LYS A 109 -4.74 -10.56 -6.33
C LYS A 109 -5.19 -9.38 -7.17
N PHE A 110 -4.23 -8.52 -7.45
CA PHE A 110 -4.40 -7.34 -8.27
C PHE A 110 -3.28 -7.27 -9.31
N ARG A 111 -3.51 -6.50 -10.36
CA ARG A 111 -2.59 -6.22 -11.44
C ARG A 111 -2.25 -4.73 -11.47
N ILE A 112 -0.98 -4.42 -11.37
CA ILE A 112 -0.45 -3.11 -11.74
C ILE A 112 -0.06 -3.18 -13.22
N PRO A 113 -0.62 -2.36 -14.12
CA PRO A 113 -0.25 -2.38 -15.54
C PRO A 113 1.15 -1.80 -15.77
N LYS A 114 1.67 -1.97 -16.99
CA LYS A 114 2.90 -1.29 -17.45
C LYS A 114 2.65 0.22 -17.48
N GLY A 115 3.66 1.01 -17.10
CA GLY A 115 3.60 2.47 -17.10
C GLY A 115 3.05 3.09 -15.81
N SER A 116 2.64 2.28 -14.84
CA SER A 116 2.25 2.76 -13.52
C SER A 116 3.45 3.27 -12.73
N GLU A 117 3.19 4.30 -11.92
CA GLU A 117 4.11 4.82 -10.90
C GLU A 117 3.99 3.96 -9.64
N ILE A 118 5.14 3.63 -9.04
CA ILE A 118 5.21 2.88 -7.79
C ILE A 118 6.18 3.55 -6.83
N TYR A 119 5.75 3.74 -5.58
CA TYR A 119 6.62 3.87 -4.41
C TYR A 119 6.59 2.58 -3.62
N LYS A 120 7.73 2.17 -3.05
CA LYS A 120 7.81 0.98 -2.20
C LYS A 120 8.75 1.20 -1.03
N ASP A 121 8.60 0.41 0.02
CA ASP A 121 9.52 0.36 1.14
C ASP A 121 10.37 -0.93 1.12
N ALA A 122 11.28 -1.05 2.08
CA ALA A 122 12.09 -2.26 2.25
C ALA A 122 11.28 -3.46 2.80
N THR A 123 10.08 -3.23 3.33
CA THR A 123 9.24 -4.28 3.92
C THR A 123 8.39 -5.00 2.88
N GLY A 124 8.43 -4.57 1.62
CA GLY A 124 7.65 -5.15 0.53
C GLY A 124 6.23 -4.59 0.40
N LEU A 125 5.95 -3.48 1.06
CA LEU A 125 4.75 -2.67 0.85
C LEU A 125 5.00 -1.64 -0.24
N GLY A 126 3.93 -1.22 -0.90
CA GLY A 126 4.01 -0.18 -1.92
C GLY A 126 2.71 0.55 -2.14
N VAL A 127 2.82 1.63 -2.90
CA VAL A 127 1.72 2.48 -3.36
C VAL A 127 1.85 2.68 -4.85
N THR A 128 0.75 2.51 -5.57
CA THR A 128 0.70 2.76 -7.02
C THR A 128 -0.42 3.71 -7.40
N ASN A 129 -0.26 4.41 -8.53
CA ASN A 129 -1.26 5.29 -9.09
C ASN A 129 -2.32 4.56 -9.92
N GLN A 130 -2.09 3.31 -10.31
CA GLN A 130 -3.04 2.54 -11.12
C GLN A 130 -3.03 1.06 -10.75
N ILE A 131 -4.20 0.45 -10.61
CA ILE A 131 -4.33 -0.95 -10.23
C ILE A 131 -5.66 -1.53 -10.74
N MET A 132 -5.70 -2.83 -10.99
CA MET A 132 -6.89 -3.55 -11.44
C MET A 132 -7.09 -4.81 -10.61
N MET A 133 -8.32 -5.09 -10.19
CA MET A 133 -8.67 -6.35 -9.55
C MET A 133 -8.73 -7.46 -10.60
N LEU A 134 -8.06 -8.59 -10.34
CA LEU A 134 -8.04 -9.77 -11.20
C LEU A 134 -9.22 -10.70 -10.92
#